data_AF-A0A177NJY9-F1
#
_entry.id   AF-A0A177NJY9-F1
#
_cell.length_a   1.000
_cell.length_b   1.000
_cell.length_c   1.000
_cell.angle_alpha   90.00
_cell.angle_beta   90.00
_cell.angle_gamma   90.00
#
_symmetry.space_group_name_H-M   'P 1'
#
loop_
_entity.id
_entity.type
_entity.pdbx_description
1 polymer ?
#
loop_
_entity_poly.entity_id
_entity_poly.type
_entity_poly.pdbx_seq_one_letter_code
_entity_poly.pdbx_strand_id
1 'polypeptide(L)'
;MYVAAQSFREDAHFSSTSIPVTMQTVIMILFLKDIPANTRPNELHDYVFSAFTNGGDQASGRVLKAEVMVIRDKQTNGLEHHGLVFVDSRASGMLAIQNLSGKPFSNTCVSIRPYVHRDLNNDRRLLETSAGYQQRGIDRRRGDRIEIHIDLSNVFHYQDDMLPA
;
A
#
# COMPACT_ATOMS: atom_id res chain seq x y z
N MET A 1 33.15 -32.48 -61.14
CA MET A 1 32.44 -32.92 -59.93
C MET A 1 33.02 -32.15 -58.76
N TYR A 2 32.48 -31.00 -58.36
CA TYR A 2 31.29 -30.75 -57.53
C TYR A 2 31.44 -31.12 -56.04
N VAL A 3 31.27 -30.07 -55.20
CA VAL A 3 30.87 -29.97 -53.76
C VAL A 3 31.81 -30.57 -52.70
N ALA A 4 31.98 -30.04 -51.49
CA ALA A 4 31.20 -29.08 -50.68
C ALA A 4 32.12 -28.33 -49.70
N ALA A 5 32.02 -27.00 -49.60
CA ALA A 5 31.34 -26.24 -48.54
C ALA A 5 31.82 -26.57 -47.11
N GLN A 6 32.68 -25.69 -46.57
CA GLN A 6 32.98 -25.59 -45.14
C GLN A 6 31.71 -25.15 -44.40
N SER A 7 31.17 -26.00 -43.53
CA SER A 7 30.09 -25.68 -42.61
C SER A 7 30.68 -25.25 -41.27
N PHE A 8 30.57 -23.95 -40.99
CA PHE A 8 30.63 -23.38 -39.65
C PHE A 8 29.54 -24.04 -38.80
N ARG A 9 29.92 -24.72 -37.71
CA ARG A 9 28.99 -25.11 -36.64
C ARG A 9 29.05 -24.04 -35.55
N GLU A 10 28.06 -23.17 -35.55
CA GLU A 10 27.69 -22.36 -34.39
C GLU A 10 26.91 -23.25 -33.41
N ASP A 11 27.62 -23.97 -32.55
CA ASP A 11 26.99 -24.60 -31.39
C ASP A 11 27.03 -23.60 -30.23
N ALA A 12 26.30 -22.49 -30.39
CA ALA A 12 25.94 -21.60 -29.29
C ALA A 12 24.91 -22.31 -28.42
N HIS A 13 25.40 -23.10 -27.46
CA HIS A 13 24.61 -23.57 -26.33
C HIS A 13 24.16 -22.35 -25.50
N PHE A 14 23.05 -21.73 -25.92
CA PHE A 14 22.29 -20.79 -25.11
C PHE A 14 21.65 -21.60 -23.99
N SER A 15 22.44 -21.86 -22.93
CA SER A 15 21.94 -22.35 -21.66
C SER A 15 20.85 -21.38 -21.22
N SER A 16 19.59 -21.82 -21.34
CA SER A 16 18.43 -21.15 -20.76
C SER A 16 18.56 -21.22 -19.24
N THR A 17 19.49 -20.43 -18.71
CA THR A 17 19.53 -20.11 -17.30
C THR A 17 18.30 -19.25 -17.10
N SER A 18 17.20 -19.89 -16.69
CA SER A 18 16.03 -19.21 -16.18
C SER A 18 16.54 -18.22 -15.15
N ILE A 19 16.55 -16.93 -15.52
CA ILE A 19 16.82 -15.85 -14.58
C ILE A 19 15.80 -16.06 -13.46
N PRO A 20 16.24 -16.32 -12.21
CA PRO A 20 15.29 -16.51 -11.14
C PRO A 20 14.47 -15.22 -11.03
N VAL A 21 13.15 -15.34 -11.13
CA VAL A 21 12.17 -14.30 -10.81
C VAL A 21 12.29 -14.07 -9.30
N THR A 22 13.31 -13.30 -8.91
CA THR A 22 13.69 -13.17 -7.51
C THR A 22 13.07 -11.89 -6.96
N MET A 23 12.15 -12.09 -6.00
CA MET A 23 11.57 -11.08 -5.11
C MET A 23 10.68 -10.04 -5.79
N GLN A 24 9.47 -10.43 -6.20
CA GLN A 24 8.37 -9.49 -6.19
C GLN A 24 8.16 -9.06 -4.74
N THR A 25 8.74 -7.92 -4.35
CA THR A 25 8.59 -7.31 -3.03
C THR A 25 7.09 -7.16 -2.78
N VAL A 26 6.54 -7.99 -1.88
CA VAL A 26 5.11 -7.97 -1.56
C VAL A 26 4.88 -6.76 -0.67
N ILE A 27 4.55 -5.64 -1.31
CA ILE A 27 4.17 -4.40 -0.65
C ILE A 27 2.89 -4.64 0.14
N MET A 28 2.88 -4.23 1.40
CA MET A 28 1.67 -4.19 2.22
C MET A 28 1.25 -2.75 2.41
N ILE A 29 -0.06 -2.50 2.40
CA ILE A 29 -0.63 -1.18 2.69
C ILE A 29 -1.26 -1.22 4.07
N LEU A 30 -0.92 -0.25 4.91
CA LEU A 30 -1.52 0.00 6.21
C LEU A 30 -2.57 1.09 6.06
N PHE A 31 -3.75 0.84 6.62
CA PHE A 31 -4.84 1.80 6.70
C PHE A 31 -4.93 2.34 8.12
N LEU A 32 -4.72 3.66 8.26
CA LEU A 32 -4.85 4.40 9.51
C LEU A 32 -6.18 5.17 9.49
N LYS A 33 -7.09 4.84 10.40
CA LYS A 33 -8.43 5.45 10.47
C LYS A 33 -8.45 6.61 11.47
N ASP A 34 -9.23 7.64 11.14
CA ASP A 34 -9.54 8.78 12.01
C ASP A 34 -8.28 9.56 12.44
N ILE A 35 -7.39 9.87 11.49
CA ILE A 35 -6.22 10.72 11.75
C ILE A 35 -6.64 12.20 11.89
N PRO A 36 -5.87 13.05 12.58
CA PRO A 36 -6.13 14.49 12.65
C PRO A 36 -6.18 15.15 11.26
N ALA A 37 -7.04 16.15 11.08
CA ALA A 37 -7.25 16.80 9.78
C ALA A 37 -6.01 17.54 9.24
N ASN A 38 -5.14 18.02 10.14
CA ASN A 38 -3.91 18.72 9.80
C ASN A 38 -2.71 17.78 9.56
N THR A 39 -2.94 16.46 9.58
CA THR A 39 -1.88 15.47 9.39
C THR A 39 -1.23 15.60 8.02
N ARG A 40 0.10 15.61 8.00
CA ARG A 40 0.90 15.58 6.78
C ARG A 40 1.38 14.17 6.45
N PRO A 41 1.61 13.83 5.17
CA PRO A 41 2.07 12.48 4.85
C PRO A 41 3.47 12.17 5.41
N ASN A 42 4.34 13.17 5.64
CA ASN A 42 5.62 12.97 6.35
C ASN A 42 5.42 12.56 7.82
N GLU A 43 4.41 13.12 8.51
CA GLU A 43 4.12 12.74 9.89
C GLU A 43 3.61 11.30 9.98
N LEU A 44 2.80 10.87 9.00
CA LEU A 44 2.37 9.48 8.86
C LEU A 44 3.55 8.55 8.57
N HIS A 45 4.46 8.98 7.69
CA HIS A 45 5.67 8.26 7.38
C HIS A 45 6.50 8.02 8.65
N ASP A 46 6.83 9.09 9.39
CA ASP A 46 7.67 9.02 10.58
C ASP A 46 7.02 8.23 11.70
N TYR A 47 5.70 8.39 11.88
CA TYR A 47 4.94 7.60 12.83
C TYR A 47 5.01 6.10 12.53
N VAL A 48 4.81 5.70 11.27
CA VAL A 48 4.92 4.28 10.89
C VAL A 48 6.36 3.79 10.95
N PHE A 49 7.33 4.60 10.50
CA PHE A 49 8.74 4.29 10.55
C PHE A 49 9.24 4.05 11.98
N SER A 50 8.71 4.80 12.96
CA SER A 50 9.03 4.61 14.38
C SER A 50 8.73 3.20 14.90
N ALA A 51 7.84 2.47 14.23
CA ALA A 51 7.56 1.08 14.59
C ALA A 51 8.70 0.12 14.25
N PHE A 52 9.57 0.50 13.32
CA PHE A 52 10.68 -0.32 12.83
C PHE A 52 11.98 -0.09 13.61
N THR A 53 12.06 1.04 14.32
CA THR A 53 13.23 1.48 15.06
C THR A 53 13.00 1.30 16.55
N ASN A 54 13.53 0.22 17.14
CA ASN A 54 13.48 0.00 18.60
C ASN A 54 14.53 0.83 19.37
N GLY A 55 14.78 2.08 18.96
CA GLY A 55 15.81 2.95 19.54
C GLY A 55 17.26 2.62 19.16
N GLY A 56 17.47 1.80 18.13
CA GLY A 56 18.79 1.52 17.54
C GLY A 56 18.85 1.88 16.05
N ASP A 57 20.05 1.85 15.46
CA ASP A 57 20.33 2.35 14.10
C ASP A 57 19.85 1.43 12.95
N GLN A 58 19.42 0.20 13.26
CA GLN A 58 18.92 -0.73 12.24
C GLN A 58 17.40 -0.82 12.28
N ALA A 59 16.75 -0.36 11.21
CA ALA A 59 15.32 -0.51 11.00
C ALA A 59 14.98 -1.92 10.50
N SER A 60 13.97 -2.54 11.10
CA SER A 60 13.46 -3.87 10.74
C SER A 60 12.53 -3.88 9.50
N GLY A 61 12.30 -2.71 8.90
CA GLY A 61 11.47 -2.54 7.71
C GLY A 61 11.57 -1.12 7.15
N ARG A 62 10.97 -0.90 5.99
CA ARG A 62 10.97 0.39 5.29
C ARG A 62 9.56 0.86 4.95
N VAL A 63 9.30 2.14 5.21
CA VAL A 63 8.14 2.84 4.64
C VAL A 63 8.50 3.27 3.21
N LEU A 64 7.70 2.86 2.23
CA LEU A 64 7.89 3.18 0.82
C LEU A 64 7.18 4.48 0.44
N LYS A 65 5.99 4.70 1.00
CA LYS A 65 5.13 5.83 0.69
C LYS A 65 4.12 6.06 1.81
N ALA A 66 3.75 7.31 2.05
CA ALA A 66 2.64 7.67 2.90
C ALA A 66 1.73 8.68 2.16
N GLU A 67 0.43 8.52 2.30
CA GLU A 67 -0.60 9.36 1.70
C GLU A 67 -1.67 9.69 2.75
N VAL A 68 -2.27 10.88 2.61
CA VAL A 68 -3.47 11.27 3.36
C VAL A 68 -4.66 11.14 2.43
N MET A 69 -5.63 10.34 2.82
CA MET A 69 -6.90 10.16 2.12
C MET A 69 -8.01 10.86 2.89
N VAL A 70 -8.71 11.77 2.22
CA VAL A 70 -9.87 12.47 2.75
C VAL A 70 -11.12 11.97 2.06
N ILE A 71 -12.09 11.50 2.83
CA ILE A 71 -13.41 11.11 2.38
C ILE A 71 -14.38 12.23 2.76
N ARG A 72 -15.01 12.86 1.77
CA ARG A 72 -16.03 13.86 1.96
C ARG A 72 -17.41 13.27 1.73
N ASP A 73 -18.31 13.43 2.70
CA ASP A 73 -19.73 13.15 2.51
C ASP A 73 -20.41 14.38 1.90
N LYS A 74 -20.90 14.27 0.66
CA LYS A 74 -21.56 15.34 -0.10
C LYS A 74 -22.83 15.87 0.56
N GLN A 75 -23.51 15.07 1.40
CA GLN A 75 -24.76 15.49 2.03
C GLN A 75 -24.53 16.26 3.33
N THR A 76 -23.63 15.75 4.17
CA THR A 76 -23.34 16.38 5.47
C THR A 76 -22.18 17.37 5.40
N ASN A 77 -21.45 17.37 4.29
CA ASN A 77 -20.15 18.03 4.13
C ASN A 77 -19.12 17.59 5.17
N GLY A 78 -19.34 16.44 5.83
CA GLY A 78 -18.42 15.87 6.79
C GLY A 78 -17.15 15.37 6.10
N LEU A 79 -16.00 15.58 6.75
CA LEU A 79 -14.70 15.14 6.27
C LEU A 79 -14.14 14.06 7.20
N GLU A 80 -13.79 12.92 6.63
CA GLU A 80 -13.10 11.83 7.32
C GLU A 80 -11.67 11.76 6.79
N HIS A 81 -10.70 11.81 7.70
CA HIS A 81 -9.28 11.82 7.33
C HIS A 81 -8.67 10.47 7.70
N HIS A 82 -7.96 9.87 6.75
CA HIS A 82 -7.36 8.55 6.86
C HIS A 82 -5.94 8.57 6.28
N GLY A 83 -5.09 7.66 6.76
CA GLY A 83 -3.74 7.47 6.24
C GLY A 83 -3.63 6.17 5.46
N LEU A 84 -2.89 6.21 4.35
CA LEU A 84 -2.45 5.03 3.61
C LEU A 84 -0.93 4.99 3.65
N VAL A 85 -0.36 3.94 4.22
CA VAL A 85 1.10 3.80 4.32
C VAL A 85 1.55 2.50 3.70
N PHE A 86 2.42 2.60 2.72
CA PHE A 86 2.98 1.49 1.95
C PHE A 86 4.29 1.06 2.61
N VAL A 87 4.40 -0.23 2.92
CA VAL A 87 5.59 -0.81 3.55
C VAL A 87 6.17 -1.91 2.66
N ASP A 88 7.48 -2.10 2.76
CA ASP A 88 8.27 -3.00 1.93
C ASP A 88 7.87 -4.48 2.01
N SER A 89 7.34 -4.93 3.15
CA SER A 89 6.96 -6.33 3.32
C SER A 89 5.74 -6.52 4.22
N ARG A 90 5.07 -7.66 4.06
CA ARG A 90 4.02 -8.09 4.99
C ARG A 90 4.53 -8.23 6.43
N ALA A 91 5.77 -8.70 6.63
CA ALA A 91 6.36 -8.84 7.96
C ALA A 91 6.50 -7.47 8.64
N SER A 92 7.04 -6.47 7.92
CA SER A 92 7.13 -5.08 8.36
C SER A 92 5.75 -4.51 8.70
N GLY A 93 4.76 -4.74 7.84
CA GLY A 93 3.40 -4.25 8.08
C GLY A 93 2.73 -4.85 9.31
N MET A 94 2.90 -6.15 9.56
CA MET A 94 2.40 -6.79 10.78
C MET A 94 3.10 -6.27 12.03
N LEU A 95 4.41 -6.06 11.95
CA LEU A 95 5.19 -5.48 13.04
C LEU A 95 4.74 -4.04 13.35
N ALA A 96 4.49 -3.23 12.31
CA ALA A 96 3.94 -1.88 12.49
C ALA A 96 2.58 -1.89 13.20
N ILE A 97 1.66 -2.78 12.78
CA ILE A 97 0.35 -2.92 13.43
C ILE A 97 0.51 -3.29 14.90
N GLN A 98 1.37 -4.27 15.21
CA GLN A 98 1.60 -4.71 16.59
C GLN A 98 2.18 -3.58 17.46
N ASN A 99 3.18 -2.87 16.94
CA ASN A 99 3.92 -1.87 17.70
C ASN A 99 3.19 -0.53 17.86
N LEU A 100 2.27 -0.21 16.95
CA LEU A 100 1.54 1.06 16.94
C LEU A 100 0.09 0.92 17.40
N SER A 101 -0.45 -0.29 17.50
CA SER A 101 -1.79 -0.52 18.05
C SER A 101 -1.87 0.00 19.48
N GLY A 102 -2.77 0.95 19.72
CA GLY A 102 -2.96 1.59 21.02
C GLY A 102 -1.98 2.73 21.32
N LYS A 103 -1.01 3.01 20.45
CA LYS A 103 -0.20 4.23 20.55
C LYS A 103 -0.96 5.43 19.96
N PRO A 104 -0.92 6.59 20.61
CA PRO A 104 -1.53 7.79 20.07
C PRO A 104 -0.70 8.32 18.89
N PHE A 105 -1.39 8.77 17.86
CA PHE A 105 -0.81 9.57 16.79
C PHE A 105 -1.25 11.02 16.97
N SER A 106 -0.31 11.93 17.24
CA SER A 106 -0.61 13.34 17.55
C SER A 106 -1.74 13.49 18.60
N ASN A 107 -1.60 12.77 19.73
CA ASN A 107 -2.57 12.71 20.83
C ASN A 107 -3.97 12.15 20.46
N THR A 108 -4.13 11.57 19.28
CA THR A 108 -5.38 10.96 18.81
C THR A 108 -5.24 9.45 18.74
N CYS A 109 -6.25 8.72 19.22
CA CYS A 109 -6.30 7.27 19.08
C CYS A 109 -6.65 6.88 17.64
N VAL A 110 -5.67 6.42 16.89
CA VAL A 110 -5.82 6.02 15.49
C VAL A 110 -5.89 4.49 15.40
N SER A 111 -6.87 3.96 14.64
CA SER A 111 -6.95 2.52 14.39
C SER A 111 -6.09 2.15 13.18
N ILE A 112 -5.22 1.15 13.30
CA ILE A 112 -4.32 0.72 12.23
C ILE A 112 -4.66 -0.71 11.83
N ARG A 113 -4.80 -0.96 10.53
CA ARG A 113 -5.13 -2.30 10.01
C ARG A 113 -4.52 -2.56 8.64
N PRO A 114 -4.39 -3.83 8.21
CA PRO A 114 -4.10 -4.15 6.82
C PRO A 114 -5.15 -3.55 5.90
N TYR A 115 -4.71 -2.88 4.84
CA TYR A 115 -5.59 -2.54 3.73
C TYR A 115 -5.63 -3.73 2.77
N VAL A 116 -6.81 -4.34 2.65
CA VAL A 116 -7.06 -5.42 1.71
C VAL A 116 -7.92 -4.86 0.59
N HIS A 117 -7.39 -4.88 -0.63
CA HIS A 117 -8.18 -4.55 -1.80
C HIS A 117 -9.33 -5.56 -1.91
N ARG A 118 -10.56 -5.08 -2.02
CA ARG A 118 -11.70 -5.97 -2.21
C ARG A 118 -11.62 -6.55 -3.61
N ASP A 119 -11.52 -7.87 -3.72
CA ASP A 119 -11.77 -8.56 -4.97
C ASP A 119 -13.29 -8.61 -5.20
N LEU A 120 -13.77 -7.86 -6.19
CA LEU A 120 -15.18 -7.83 -6.55
C LEU A 120 -15.68 -9.21 -7.01
N ASN A 121 -14.80 -10.05 -7.56
CA ASN A 121 -15.15 -11.36 -8.11
C ASN A 121 -15.31 -12.43 -7.02
N ASN A 122 -14.73 -12.22 -5.84
CA ASN A 122 -14.78 -13.15 -4.70
C ASN A 122 -15.56 -12.56 -3.51
N ASP A 123 -16.45 -11.61 -3.77
CA ASP A 123 -17.31 -11.06 -2.73
C ASP A 123 -18.51 -11.99 -2.51
N ARG A 124 -18.44 -12.85 -1.48
CA ARG A 124 -19.56 -13.71 -1.04
C ARG A 124 -20.84 -12.91 -0.75
N ARG A 125 -20.76 -11.59 -0.60
CA ARG A 125 -21.91 -10.68 -0.47
C ARG A 125 -22.71 -10.51 -1.77
N LEU A 126 -22.21 -10.96 -2.92
CA LEU A 126 -22.94 -11.05 -4.19
C LEU A 126 -23.79 -12.34 -4.28
N LEU A 127 -23.50 -13.33 -3.43
CA LEU A 127 -24.14 -14.65 -3.44
C LEU A 127 -25.29 -14.77 -2.41
N GLU A 128 -25.47 -13.80 -1.50
CA GLU A 128 -26.52 -13.84 -0.48
C GLU A 128 -27.84 -13.22 -0.99
N THR A 129 -28.85 -14.07 -1.14
CA THR A 129 -30.19 -13.78 -1.70
C THR A 129 -31.02 -12.82 -0.83
N SER A 130 -31.64 -11.86 -1.52
CA SER A 130 -32.84 -11.02 -1.24
C SER A 130 -33.10 -10.42 0.17
N ALA A 131 -33.00 -11.15 1.29
CA ALA A 131 -33.36 -10.63 2.62
C ALA A 131 -32.22 -9.83 3.28
N GLY A 132 -30.97 -10.27 3.12
CA GLY A 132 -29.78 -9.55 3.62
C GLY A 132 -29.40 -8.32 2.79
N TYR A 133 -29.91 -8.23 1.56
CA TYR A 133 -29.64 -7.12 0.62
C TYR A 133 -30.33 -5.81 1.05
N GLN A 134 -31.55 -5.89 1.60
CA GLN A 134 -32.35 -4.72 2.00
C GLN A 134 -31.77 -4.04 3.24
N GLN A 135 -31.42 -4.81 4.29
CA GLN A 135 -30.80 -4.28 5.51
C GLN A 135 -29.41 -3.68 5.24
N ARG A 136 -28.64 -4.29 4.31
CA ARG A 136 -27.27 -3.85 3.97
C ARG A 136 -27.22 -2.81 2.85
N GLY A 137 -28.29 -2.63 2.08
CA GLY A 137 -28.47 -1.49 1.18
C GLY A 137 -28.48 -0.16 1.94
N ILE A 138 -28.84 -0.19 3.23
CA ILE A 138 -28.79 0.96 4.14
C ILE A 138 -27.35 1.30 4.55
N ASP A 139 -26.51 0.30 4.76
CA ASP A 139 -25.09 0.46 5.13
C ASP A 139 -24.21 0.81 3.90
N ARG A 140 -24.68 0.46 2.70
CA ARG A 140 -24.11 0.86 1.39
C ARG A 140 -24.45 2.31 0.96
N ARG A 141 -25.14 3.11 1.79
CA ARG A 141 -25.75 4.40 1.38
C ARG A 141 -24.81 5.56 1.06
N ARG A 142 -23.50 5.44 1.25
CA ARG A 142 -22.61 6.57 0.96
C ARG A 142 -22.01 6.58 -0.46
N GLY A 143 -22.15 5.51 -1.25
CA GLY A 143 -21.48 5.34 -2.56
C GLY A 143 -21.47 6.60 -3.46
N ASP A 144 -22.63 7.07 -3.91
CA ASP A 144 -22.72 8.27 -4.76
C ASP A 144 -22.51 9.58 -3.98
N ARG A 145 -22.59 9.50 -2.65
CA ARG A 145 -22.50 10.62 -1.70
C ARG A 145 -21.09 10.84 -1.18
N ILE A 146 -20.10 10.06 -1.59
CA ILE A 146 -18.71 10.22 -1.17
C ILE A 146 -17.86 10.81 -2.29
N GLU A 147 -16.97 11.73 -1.94
CA GLU A 147 -15.82 12.14 -2.76
C GLU A 147 -14.55 11.71 -2.03
N ILE A 148 -13.61 11.09 -2.75
CA ILE A 148 -12.32 10.69 -2.19
C ILE A 148 -11.26 11.61 -2.79
N HIS A 149 -10.54 12.31 -1.91
CA HIS A 149 -9.38 13.11 -2.26
C HIS A 149 -8.15 12.46 -1.65
N ILE A 150 -7.13 12.20 -2.46
CA ILE A 150 -5.85 11.67 -1.99
C ILE A 150 -4.83 12.78 -2.15
N ASP A 151 -4.24 13.22 -1.04
CA ASP A 151 -3.13 14.15 -1.06
C ASP A 151 -1.84 13.40 -1.41
N LEU A 152 -1.32 13.72 -2.61
CA LEU A 152 -0.10 13.18 -3.18
C LEU A 152 1.06 14.18 -3.14
N SER A 153 0.95 15.28 -2.39
CA SER A 153 1.97 16.34 -2.33
C SER A 153 3.40 15.84 -2.05
N ASN A 154 3.55 14.65 -1.45
CA ASN A 154 4.85 14.00 -1.21
C ASN A 154 5.40 13.13 -2.36
N VAL A 155 4.64 12.84 -3.41
CA VAL A 155 5.11 12.01 -4.55
C VAL A 155 6.27 12.69 -5.30
N PHE A 156 6.38 14.00 -5.22
CA PHE A 156 7.36 14.79 -5.96
C PHE A 156 8.74 14.94 -5.27
N HIS A 157 8.95 14.35 -4.08
CA HIS A 157 10.21 14.52 -3.32
C HIS A 157 11.25 13.39 -3.50
N TYR A 158 11.08 12.48 -4.48
CA TYR A 158 11.96 11.31 -4.63
C TYR A 158 12.86 11.28 -5.89
N GLN A 159 13.07 12.39 -6.59
CA GLN A 159 13.83 12.39 -7.85
C GLN A 159 15.15 13.21 -7.87
N ASP A 160 15.72 13.62 -6.75
CA ASP A 160 16.93 14.49 -6.78
C ASP A 160 18.23 13.91 -6.16
N ASP A 161 18.24 12.63 -5.74
CA ASP A 161 19.42 12.03 -5.07
C ASP A 161 20.23 11.05 -5.95
N MET A 162 20.07 11.06 -7.29
CA MET A 162 20.78 10.13 -8.20
C MET A 162 21.61 10.78 -9.31
N LEU A 163 22.31 11.87 -9.02
CA LEU A 163 23.42 12.32 -9.87
C LEU A 163 24.73 12.26 -9.08
N PRO A 164 25.66 11.34 -9.41
CA PRO A 164 27.02 11.47 -8.94
C PRO A 164 27.66 12.72 -9.58
N ALA A 165 28.37 13.50 -8.75
CA ALA A 165 29.19 14.63 -9.17
C ALA A 165 30.35 14.22 -10.09
#